data_AF-A0A258DTM0-F1
#
_entry.id   AF-A0A258DTM0-F1
#
_cell.length_a   1.000
_cell.length_b   1.000
_cell.length_c   1.000
_cell.angle_alpha   90.00
_cell.angle_beta   90.00
_cell.angle_gamma   90.00
#
_symmetry.space_group_name_H-M   'P 1'
#
loop_
_entity.id
_entity.type
_entity.pdbx_description
1 polymer ?
#
loop_
_entity_poly.entity_id
_entity_poly.type
_entity_poly.pdbx_seq_one_letter_code
_entity_poly.pdbx_strand_id
1 'polypeptide(L)'
;NDVSGGTIVVDDEEWTNTVLPLPATCSNQELVFIRWLKTSNNAPRGDNQLQNNRFSRIDNIYVRSVNTPTFVYNGQVVSGTSFNVTGLSPFTTYYYRVRAVYGTPTGTSTSPNSNVIEVKTYKDISTADFRSLANGNYNVANTWEFDSGIPEVGWVQATQPPGANNNVLIQAPHTVTMTANASFNSGKTLTVNGTLATATHSITGAGSITVPSGGVVASGNLSATDAFAGSLAVTGAINFQTGSTFELNGTAKQYLGARTFSNLKISNTSGVKALGNLTVDGELSLAANPNDTDGSLDMVINYGSYATNKYGDNTNGDFRNSTLPFNNLNSYVLTMGATATTVGVGDVTGKIRRGPIADNTTYTFGNANTQLRFTSVSGSALPTQITVVATRGNHGTHIDNTGGVLINGYTANRNTLKRMYQVLRVGGSNTTRFTLRMAYQD
;
A
#
# COMPACT_ATOMS: atom_id res chain seq x y z
N ASN A 1 45.97 32.70 -23.23
CA ASN A 1 46.49 33.53 -22.13
C ASN A 1 47.25 32.64 -21.19
N ASP A 2 48.45 33.06 -20.78
CA ASP A 2 49.25 32.27 -19.85
C ASP A 2 48.53 32.19 -18.49
N VAL A 3 48.69 31.04 -17.82
CA VAL A 3 47.99 30.77 -16.57
C VAL A 3 48.52 31.74 -15.49
N SER A 4 47.61 32.45 -14.80
CA SER A 4 48.00 33.36 -13.71
C SER A 4 48.75 32.60 -12.62
N GLY A 5 49.94 33.08 -12.26
CA GLY A 5 50.84 32.41 -11.30
C GLY A 5 51.57 31.18 -11.86
N GLY A 6 51.52 30.94 -13.17
CA GLY A 6 52.12 29.77 -13.82
C GLY A 6 53.56 29.88 -14.27
N THR A 7 54.22 31.00 -13.93
CA THR A 7 55.64 31.19 -14.21
C THR A 7 56.45 30.43 -13.18
N ILE A 8 57.23 29.46 -13.64
CA ILE A 8 58.19 28.77 -12.79
C ILE A 8 59.58 29.18 -13.26
N VAL A 9 60.35 29.79 -12.35
CA VAL A 9 61.71 30.26 -12.61
C VAL A 9 62.66 29.20 -12.09
N VAL A 10 63.47 28.63 -12.97
CA VAL A 10 64.52 27.68 -12.63
C VAL A 10 65.83 28.45 -12.68
N ASP A 11 66.45 28.65 -11.52
CA ASP A 11 67.71 29.37 -11.38
C ASP A 11 68.76 28.34 -10.92
N ASP A 12 69.83 28.21 -11.71
CA ASP A 12 71.10 27.52 -11.44
C ASP A 12 71.40 26.12 -12.06
N GLU A 13 72.72 25.87 -12.14
CA GLU A 13 73.53 25.11 -13.10
C GLU A 13 73.15 23.68 -13.53
N GLU A 14 72.40 22.93 -12.72
CA GLU A 14 72.07 21.55 -13.08
C GLU A 14 70.85 21.09 -12.27
N TRP A 15 69.66 21.35 -12.80
CA TRP A 15 68.43 20.88 -12.18
C TRP A 15 68.14 19.43 -12.58
N THR A 16 68.76 18.50 -11.85
CA THR A 16 68.51 17.07 -12.03
C THR A 16 67.50 16.58 -10.99
N ASN A 17 66.30 16.22 -11.48
CA ASN A 17 65.35 15.33 -10.82
C ASN A 17 64.51 15.84 -9.64
N THR A 18 63.87 17.00 -9.75
CA THR A 18 62.78 17.37 -8.83
C THR A 18 61.46 17.56 -9.58
N VAL A 19 60.40 16.95 -9.06
CA VAL A 19 59.03 17.08 -9.59
C VAL A 19 58.56 18.50 -9.33
N LEU A 20 58.50 19.30 -10.39
CA LEU A 20 58.02 20.67 -10.34
C LEU A 20 56.48 20.65 -10.35
N PRO A 21 55.79 21.05 -9.27
CA PRO A 21 54.32 21.04 -9.26
C PRO A 21 53.81 22.08 -10.24
N LEU A 22 52.95 21.65 -11.17
CA LEU A 22 52.21 22.58 -12.01
C LEU A 22 51.26 23.42 -11.15
N PRO A 23 50.95 24.66 -11.56
CA PRO A 23 49.94 25.49 -10.89
C PRO A 23 48.61 24.75 -10.75
N ALA A 24 47.89 24.95 -9.64
CA ALA A 24 46.61 24.29 -9.39
C ALA A 24 45.56 24.55 -10.47
N THR A 25 45.64 25.68 -11.15
CA THR A 25 44.80 26.06 -12.30
C THR A 25 45.04 25.20 -13.55
N CYS A 26 46.20 24.54 -13.66
CA CYS A 26 46.47 23.56 -14.71
C CYS A 26 45.80 22.19 -14.41
N SER A 27 45.26 21.97 -13.21
CA SER A 27 44.51 20.75 -12.89
C SER A 27 43.21 20.69 -13.69
N ASN A 28 42.83 19.48 -14.14
CA ASN A 28 41.60 19.18 -14.88
C ASN A 28 41.38 19.99 -16.17
N GLN A 29 42.44 20.53 -16.77
CA GLN A 29 42.37 21.17 -18.08
C GLN A 29 42.40 20.11 -19.19
N GLU A 30 41.59 20.29 -20.24
CA GLU A 30 41.56 19.36 -21.40
C GLU A 30 42.89 19.33 -22.16
N LEU A 31 43.61 20.45 -22.17
CA LEU A 31 44.93 20.60 -22.77
C LEU A 31 45.79 21.47 -21.86
N VAL A 32 47.04 21.04 -21.66
CA VAL A 32 48.07 21.84 -21.02
C VAL A 32 49.17 22.06 -22.04
N PHE A 33 49.43 23.32 -22.38
CA PHE A 33 50.54 23.71 -23.23
C PHE A 33 51.67 24.24 -22.36
N ILE A 34 52.86 23.69 -22.52
CA ILE A 34 54.07 24.28 -21.94
C ILE A 34 54.66 25.21 -22.98
N ARG A 35 54.75 26.50 -22.62
CA ARG A 35 55.43 27.49 -23.44
C ARG A 35 56.77 27.79 -22.79
N TRP A 36 57.85 27.60 -23.54
CA TRP A 36 59.17 28.04 -23.13
C TRP A 36 59.40 29.48 -23.61
N LEU A 37 59.70 30.38 -22.67
CA LEU A 37 60.04 31.75 -22.95
C LEU A 37 61.43 32.03 -22.40
N LYS A 38 62.34 32.47 -23.27
CA LYS A 38 63.60 33.04 -22.85
C LYS A 38 63.32 34.42 -22.24
N THR A 39 63.49 34.55 -20.93
CA THR A 39 63.22 35.82 -20.20
C THR A 39 64.46 36.68 -20.02
N SER A 40 65.66 36.16 -20.28
CA SER A 40 66.92 36.93 -20.25
C SER A 40 67.94 36.38 -21.25
N ASN A 41 68.88 37.24 -21.68
CA ASN A 41 70.07 36.87 -22.45
C ASN A 41 71.32 36.70 -21.59
N ASN A 42 71.21 36.90 -20.28
CA ASN A 42 72.34 36.83 -19.36
C ASN A 42 72.57 35.36 -19.00
N ALA A 43 73.81 34.86 -19.07
CA ALA A 43 74.07 33.54 -18.52
C ALA A 43 73.93 33.58 -16.99
N PRO A 44 73.50 32.47 -16.35
CA PRO A 44 73.33 32.38 -14.90
C PRO A 44 74.59 32.68 -14.05
N ARG A 45 75.76 32.85 -14.69
CA ARG A 45 77.05 33.10 -14.03
C ARG A 45 77.82 34.34 -14.53
N GLY A 46 77.15 35.24 -15.26
CA GLY A 46 77.83 36.40 -15.85
C GLY A 46 78.73 36.06 -17.04
N ASP A 47 78.72 34.80 -17.50
CA ASP A 47 79.31 34.42 -18.77
C ASP A 47 78.51 35.04 -19.91
N ASN A 48 79.15 35.83 -20.78
CA ASN A 48 78.39 36.65 -21.72
C ASN A 48 77.71 35.87 -22.86
N GLN A 49 77.94 34.55 -23.04
CA GLN A 49 77.33 33.75 -24.12
C GLN A 49 77.30 32.24 -23.79
N LEU A 50 76.42 31.48 -24.46
CA LEU A 50 76.54 30.02 -24.59
C LEU A 50 77.92 29.71 -25.18
N GLN A 51 78.80 29.06 -24.41
CA GLN A 51 80.15 28.74 -24.87
C GLN A 51 80.11 27.90 -26.16
N ASN A 52 81.07 28.15 -27.06
CA ASN A 52 81.18 27.46 -28.34
C ASN A 52 81.09 25.93 -28.13
N ASN A 53 80.26 25.25 -28.91
CA ASN A 53 80.01 23.81 -28.86
C ASN A 53 79.29 23.27 -27.59
N ARG A 54 78.57 24.10 -26.82
CA ARG A 54 77.68 23.64 -25.74
C ARG A 54 76.19 23.79 -26.08
N PHE A 55 75.35 22.89 -25.58
CA PHE A 55 73.89 22.92 -25.76
C PHE A 55 73.18 23.37 -24.48
N SER A 56 72.21 24.26 -24.62
CA SER A 56 71.13 24.41 -23.64
C SER A 56 70.03 23.44 -24.03
N ARG A 57 69.89 22.32 -23.32
CA ARG A 57 68.88 21.30 -23.61
C ARG A 57 67.80 21.32 -22.53
N ILE A 58 66.56 21.24 -22.98
CA ILE A 58 65.45 20.80 -22.14
C ILE A 58 65.12 19.41 -22.66
N ASP A 59 65.19 18.43 -21.79
CA ASP A 59 64.97 17.04 -22.12
C ASP A 59 64.08 16.41 -21.06
N ASN A 60 63.36 15.34 -21.41
CA ASN A 60 62.52 14.56 -20.48
C ASN A 60 61.41 15.37 -19.77
N ILE A 61 60.72 16.27 -20.49
CA ILE A 61 59.49 16.89 -19.96
C ILE A 61 58.39 15.83 -19.88
N TYR A 62 58.07 15.39 -18.67
CA TYR A 62 56.94 14.50 -18.40
C TYR A 62 55.76 15.28 -17.83
N VAL A 63 54.69 15.42 -18.62
CA VAL A 63 53.39 15.89 -18.11
C VAL A 63 52.55 14.67 -17.80
N ARG A 64 52.39 14.37 -16.50
CA ARG A 64 51.56 13.27 -16.05
C ARG A 64 50.18 13.77 -15.67
N SER A 65 49.13 13.26 -16.32
CA SER A 65 47.80 13.38 -15.73
C SER A 65 47.77 12.58 -14.43
N VAL A 66 47.45 13.23 -13.32
CA VAL A 66 47.20 12.56 -12.04
C VAL A 66 45.78 12.00 -11.93
N ASN A 67 44.89 12.37 -12.86
CA ASN A 67 43.55 11.84 -13.00
C ASN A 67 43.46 11.05 -14.30
N THR A 68 43.60 9.73 -14.24
CA THR A 68 43.20 8.86 -15.35
C THR A 68 41.67 8.77 -15.31
N PRO A 69 40.94 9.32 -16.30
CA PRO A 69 39.50 9.17 -16.33
C PRO A 69 39.20 7.67 -16.45
N THR A 70 38.33 7.16 -15.58
CA THR A 70 37.78 5.80 -15.72
C THR A 70 36.72 5.85 -16.80
N PHE A 71 37.05 5.32 -17.98
CA PHE A 71 36.12 5.26 -19.09
C PHE A 71 35.28 3.99 -18.99
N VAL A 72 33.96 4.14 -19.06
CA VAL A 72 33.07 3.00 -19.36
C VAL A 72 33.32 2.55 -20.80
N TYR A 73 33.37 3.52 -21.72
CA TYR A 73 33.74 3.32 -23.12
C TYR A 73 34.77 4.38 -23.52
N ASN A 74 35.79 3.95 -24.26
CA ASN A 74 36.78 4.85 -24.85
C ASN A 74 36.90 4.58 -26.35
N GLY A 75 36.44 5.53 -27.18
CA GLY A 75 36.52 5.41 -28.63
C GLY A 75 35.54 4.40 -29.25
N GLN A 76 34.40 4.13 -28.59
CA GLN A 76 33.36 3.24 -29.12
C GLN A 76 32.82 3.76 -30.46
N VAL A 77 32.90 2.92 -31.51
CA VAL A 77 32.38 3.24 -32.83
C VAL A 77 30.89 2.89 -32.89
N VAL A 78 30.08 3.82 -33.39
CA VAL A 78 28.62 3.70 -33.44
C VAL A 78 28.17 3.77 -34.91
N SER A 79 27.34 2.82 -35.32
CA SER A 79 26.66 2.86 -36.63
C SER A 79 25.33 3.59 -36.48
N GLY A 80 25.30 4.87 -36.83
CA GLY A 80 24.10 5.73 -36.72
C GLY A 80 24.25 6.86 -35.70
N THR A 81 23.12 7.45 -35.29
CA THR A 81 23.05 8.63 -34.40
C THR A 81 22.67 8.29 -32.95
N SER A 82 22.55 7.01 -32.61
CA SER A 82 22.18 6.54 -31.28
C SER A 82 23.02 5.34 -30.83
N PHE A 83 23.38 5.28 -29.56
CA PHE A 83 24.10 4.15 -28.97
C PHE A 83 23.57 3.87 -27.56
N ASN A 84 23.27 2.60 -27.26
CA ASN A 84 22.83 2.20 -25.92
C ASN A 84 24.05 1.88 -25.05
N VAL A 85 24.20 2.62 -23.94
CA VAL A 85 25.28 2.43 -22.98
C VAL A 85 24.75 1.56 -21.84
N THR A 86 25.32 0.37 -21.66
CA THR A 86 24.91 -0.58 -20.61
C THR A 86 26.00 -0.76 -19.55
N GLY A 87 25.68 -1.44 -18.44
CA GLY A 87 26.64 -1.71 -17.36
C GLY A 87 26.99 -0.50 -16.48
N LEU A 88 26.18 0.56 -16.54
CA LEU A 88 26.36 1.75 -15.70
C LEU A 88 25.89 1.47 -14.28
N SER A 89 26.59 2.05 -13.31
CA SER A 89 26.16 2.02 -11.91
C SER A 89 24.93 2.93 -11.73
N PRO A 90 23.94 2.51 -10.92
CA PRO A 90 22.78 3.34 -10.61
C PRO A 90 23.18 4.58 -9.83
N PHE A 91 22.35 5.63 -9.92
CA PHE A 91 22.50 6.90 -9.21
C PHE A 91 23.90 7.55 -9.31
N THR A 92 24.57 7.36 -10.44
CA THR A 92 25.96 7.76 -10.67
C THR A 92 26.02 8.81 -11.78
N THR A 93 26.79 9.88 -11.55
CA THR A 93 27.04 10.91 -12.56
C THR A 93 28.09 10.40 -13.55
N TYR A 94 27.72 10.41 -14.83
CA TYR A 94 28.57 10.13 -15.96
C TYR A 94 28.69 11.36 -16.86
N TYR A 95 29.73 11.36 -17.67
CA TYR A 95 29.99 12.38 -18.66
C TYR A 95 30.19 11.72 -20.00
N TYR A 96 29.66 12.32 -21.06
CA TYR A 96 29.94 11.87 -22.41
C TYR A 96 30.20 13.03 -23.35
N ARG A 97 30.95 12.73 -24.41
CA ARG A 97 31.16 13.58 -25.57
C ARG A 97 31.20 12.69 -26.80
N VAL A 98 30.84 13.22 -27.95
CA VAL A 98 30.77 12.47 -29.20
C VAL A 98 31.71 13.08 -30.24
N ARG A 99 32.12 12.27 -31.22
CA ARG A 99 32.86 12.71 -32.41
C ARG A 99 32.15 12.17 -33.64
N ALA A 100 32.01 12.99 -34.67
CA ALA A 100 31.54 12.52 -35.96
C ALA A 100 32.68 11.79 -36.69
N VAL A 101 32.36 10.66 -37.30
CA VAL A 101 33.29 9.88 -38.13
C VAL A 101 32.74 9.86 -39.55
N TYR A 102 33.57 10.22 -40.51
CA TYR A 102 33.26 10.16 -41.95
C TYR A 102 34.22 9.17 -42.62
N GLY A 103 33.66 8.15 -43.28
CA GLY A 103 34.41 7.14 -44.01
C GLY A 103 34.31 7.35 -45.52
N THR A 104 35.46 7.30 -46.21
CA THR A 104 35.55 7.21 -47.68
C THR A 104 36.25 5.91 -48.08
N PRO A 105 36.18 5.48 -49.35
CA PRO A 105 36.91 4.30 -49.83
C PRO A 105 38.43 4.36 -49.61
N THR A 106 39.00 5.54 -49.37
CA THR A 106 40.45 5.77 -49.20
C THR A 106 40.86 6.17 -47.78
N GLY A 107 39.93 6.20 -46.81
CA GLY A 107 40.27 6.48 -45.41
C GLY A 107 39.14 7.05 -44.57
N THR A 108 39.37 7.08 -43.25
CA THR A 108 38.42 7.51 -42.22
C THR A 108 38.90 8.80 -41.56
N SER A 109 38.04 9.83 -41.50
CA SER A 109 38.31 11.10 -40.80
C SER A 109 37.40 11.22 -39.57
N THR A 110 37.94 11.74 -38.46
CA THR A 110 37.20 11.96 -37.20
C THR A 110 37.22 13.43 -36.82
N SER A 111 36.09 13.99 -36.42
CA SER A 111 35.99 15.38 -35.95
C SER A 111 36.67 15.60 -34.58
N PRO A 112 36.87 16.86 -34.15
CA PRO A 112 37.06 17.18 -32.74
C PRO A 112 35.91 16.65 -31.87
N ASN A 113 36.14 16.56 -30.55
CA ASN A 113 35.08 16.24 -29.59
C ASN A 113 33.99 17.32 -29.57
N SER A 114 32.74 16.90 -29.34
CA SER A 114 31.66 17.79 -28.91
C SER A 114 31.96 18.39 -27.53
N ASN A 115 31.09 19.30 -27.08
CA ASN A 115 31.02 19.65 -25.67
C ASN A 115 30.77 18.40 -24.80
N VAL A 116 31.18 18.49 -23.54
CA VAL A 116 30.88 17.47 -22.53
C VAL A 116 29.45 17.65 -22.05
N ILE A 117 28.70 16.55 -22.02
CA ILE A 117 27.38 16.46 -21.42
C ILE A 117 27.49 15.67 -20.12
N GLU A 118 26.97 16.24 -19.04
CA GLU A 118 26.78 15.57 -17.77
C GLU A 118 25.41 14.87 -17.76
N VAL A 119 25.38 13.62 -17.31
CA VAL A 119 24.14 12.85 -17.15
C VAL A 119 24.23 12.03 -15.87
N LYS A 120 23.12 11.90 -15.14
CA LYS A 120 23.05 11.06 -13.95
C LYS A 120 22.12 9.89 -14.21
N THR A 121 22.58 8.67 -13.90
CA THR A 121 21.72 7.48 -13.98
C THR A 121 20.67 7.51 -12.87
N TYR A 122 19.52 6.88 -13.11
CA TYR A 122 18.47 6.77 -12.11
C TYR A 122 18.87 5.83 -10.96
N LYS A 123 18.15 5.92 -9.83
CA LYS A 123 18.19 4.89 -8.78
C LYS A 123 17.93 3.51 -9.38
N ASP A 124 18.50 2.49 -8.73
CA ASP A 124 18.24 1.11 -9.11
C ASP A 124 16.76 0.79 -8.90
N ILE A 125 16.07 0.50 -10.00
CA ILE A 125 14.66 0.12 -10.03
C ILE A 125 14.37 -1.11 -9.15
N SER A 126 15.35 -1.95 -8.84
CA SER A 126 15.19 -3.09 -7.94
C SER A 126 15.04 -2.69 -6.46
N THR A 127 15.41 -1.46 -6.09
CA THR A 127 15.38 -0.96 -4.69
C THR A 127 14.71 0.39 -4.52
N ALA A 128 14.41 1.10 -5.62
CA ALA A 128 13.70 2.37 -5.62
C ALA A 128 12.27 2.27 -5.09
N ASP A 129 11.67 3.41 -4.75
CA ASP A 129 10.27 3.47 -4.35
C ASP A 129 9.36 3.52 -5.57
N PHE A 130 8.21 2.85 -5.50
CA PHE A 130 7.22 2.72 -6.56
C PHE A 130 5.92 3.40 -6.17
N ARG A 131 5.23 3.96 -7.15
CA ARG A 131 3.82 4.36 -7.01
C ARG A 131 3.02 4.03 -8.25
N SER A 132 1.71 3.82 -8.08
CA SER A 132 0.84 3.46 -9.21
C SER A 132 0.64 4.66 -10.13
N LEU A 133 0.99 4.48 -11.40
CA LEU A 133 0.78 5.47 -12.47
C LEU A 133 -0.67 5.48 -12.96
N ALA A 134 -1.34 4.33 -12.92
CA ALA A 134 -2.72 4.16 -13.37
C ALA A 134 -3.39 2.96 -12.68
N ASN A 135 -4.68 2.75 -13.00
CA ASN A 135 -5.33 1.47 -12.76
C ASN A 135 -4.61 0.35 -13.52
N GLY A 136 -4.52 -0.83 -12.94
CA GLY A 136 -3.87 -1.95 -13.63
C GLY A 136 -3.60 -3.16 -12.76
N ASN A 137 -2.81 -4.09 -13.29
CA ASN A 137 -2.41 -5.28 -12.56
C ASN A 137 -1.09 -5.02 -11.82
N TYR A 138 -0.96 -5.56 -10.60
CA TYR A 138 0.22 -5.38 -9.75
C TYR A 138 1.50 -5.84 -10.45
N ASN A 139 1.44 -6.97 -11.16
CA ASN A 139 2.61 -7.59 -11.82
C ASN A 139 2.86 -7.07 -13.24
N VAL A 140 2.36 -5.88 -13.60
CA VAL A 140 2.54 -5.26 -14.91
C VAL A 140 3.28 -3.94 -14.76
N ALA A 141 4.41 -3.79 -15.46
CA ALA A 141 5.28 -2.61 -15.36
C ALA A 141 4.56 -1.28 -15.63
N ASN A 142 3.70 -1.24 -16.66
CA ASN A 142 2.96 -0.03 -17.05
C ASN A 142 1.92 0.44 -16.01
N THR A 143 1.62 -0.34 -14.98
CA THR A 143 0.82 0.10 -13.84
C THR A 143 1.60 1.08 -12.94
N TRP A 144 2.93 1.14 -13.10
CA TRP A 144 3.82 1.76 -12.13
C TRP A 144 4.77 2.80 -12.72
N GLU A 145 5.15 3.72 -11.87
CA GLU A 145 6.34 4.56 -12.00
C GLU A 145 7.22 4.40 -10.76
N PHE A 146 8.51 4.66 -10.91
CA PHE A 146 9.48 4.60 -9.81
C PHE A 146 10.19 5.94 -9.62
N ASP A 147 10.61 6.20 -8.39
CA ASP A 147 11.38 7.40 -8.05
C ASP A 147 12.79 7.29 -8.67
N SER A 148 13.08 8.15 -9.66
CA SER A 148 14.40 8.19 -10.29
C SER A 148 15.50 8.61 -9.32
N GLY A 149 15.15 9.26 -8.21
CA GLY A 149 16.06 9.89 -7.26
C GLY A 149 16.66 11.21 -7.74
N ILE A 150 16.37 11.64 -8.97
CA ILE A 150 16.82 12.90 -9.54
C ILE A 150 15.68 13.91 -9.40
N PRO A 151 15.81 14.97 -8.58
CA PRO A 151 14.71 15.90 -8.28
C PRO A 151 14.07 16.52 -9.53
N GLU A 152 14.86 16.85 -10.54
CA GLU A 152 14.40 17.49 -11.78
C GLU A 152 13.63 16.54 -12.70
N VAL A 153 13.89 15.23 -12.59
CA VAL A 153 13.20 14.19 -13.37
C VAL A 153 11.99 13.66 -12.60
N GLY A 154 12.12 13.48 -11.29
CA GLY A 154 11.06 12.96 -10.42
C GLY A 154 10.77 11.49 -10.70
N TRP A 155 9.50 11.20 -11.00
CA TRP A 155 9.00 9.84 -11.23
C TRP A 155 9.03 9.49 -12.71
N VAL A 156 9.45 8.26 -13.01
CA VAL A 156 9.58 7.77 -14.38
C VAL A 156 8.85 6.44 -14.54
N GLN A 157 8.24 6.23 -15.71
CA GLN A 157 7.52 4.99 -16.01
C GLN A 157 8.41 3.78 -15.80
N ALA A 158 7.90 2.78 -15.07
CA ALA A 158 8.67 1.60 -14.74
C ALA A 158 8.76 0.63 -15.94
N THR A 159 9.90 -0.05 -16.06
CA THR A 159 10.12 -1.14 -17.03
C THR A 159 9.90 -2.53 -16.45
N GLN A 160 9.70 -2.61 -15.12
CA GLN A 160 9.35 -3.83 -14.39
C GLN A 160 8.33 -3.49 -13.28
N PRO A 161 7.51 -4.45 -12.82
CA PRO A 161 6.67 -4.24 -11.63
C PRO A 161 7.53 -4.18 -10.34
N PRO A 162 6.99 -3.64 -9.23
CA PRO A 162 7.66 -3.65 -7.94
C PRO A 162 7.91 -5.07 -7.44
N GLY A 163 9.11 -5.30 -6.89
CA GLY A 163 9.50 -6.52 -6.20
C GLY A 163 9.57 -6.34 -4.68
N ALA A 164 10.10 -7.35 -4.00
CA ALA A 164 10.10 -7.42 -2.53
C ALA A 164 10.98 -6.37 -1.82
N ASN A 165 11.88 -5.72 -2.54
CA ASN A 165 12.81 -4.73 -2.01
C ASN A 165 12.34 -3.28 -2.20
N ASN A 166 11.16 -3.07 -2.75
CA ASN A 166 10.61 -1.74 -3.03
C ASN A 166 9.62 -1.31 -1.94
N ASN A 167 9.56 -0.01 -1.63
CA ASN A 167 8.35 0.54 -1.05
C ASN A 167 7.35 0.81 -2.16
N VAL A 168 6.07 0.59 -1.90
CA VAL A 168 5.01 0.68 -2.92
C VAL A 168 3.88 1.54 -2.40
N LEU A 169 3.45 2.51 -3.20
CA LEU A 169 2.28 3.35 -2.95
C LEU A 169 1.22 3.13 -4.03
N ILE A 170 0.04 2.64 -3.66
CA ILE A 170 -1.13 2.69 -4.53
C ILE A 170 -1.80 4.04 -4.31
N GLN A 171 -1.66 4.93 -5.29
CA GLN A 171 -2.26 6.27 -5.24
C GLN A 171 -3.78 6.23 -5.37
N ALA A 172 -4.47 7.17 -4.74
CA ALA A 172 -5.87 7.44 -5.06
C ALA A 172 -5.94 8.22 -6.40
N PRO A 173 -6.92 7.94 -7.28
CA PRO A 173 -8.03 6.98 -7.12
C PRO A 173 -7.75 5.59 -7.73
N HIS A 174 -6.47 5.23 -7.91
CA HIS A 174 -6.11 4.03 -8.67
C HIS A 174 -6.57 2.73 -7.98
N THR A 175 -6.99 1.77 -8.79
CA THR A 175 -7.25 0.38 -8.41
C THR A 175 -6.18 -0.51 -9.01
N VAL A 176 -5.44 -1.21 -8.14
CA VAL A 176 -4.41 -2.18 -8.52
C VAL A 176 -4.86 -3.59 -8.16
N THR A 177 -4.92 -4.47 -9.15
CA THR A 177 -5.37 -5.86 -8.98
C THR A 177 -4.20 -6.84 -8.96
N MET A 178 -4.14 -7.72 -7.97
CA MET A 178 -3.14 -8.78 -7.92
C MET A 178 -3.47 -9.92 -8.87
N THR A 179 -2.50 -10.32 -9.69
CA THR A 179 -2.57 -11.48 -10.60
C THR A 179 -1.62 -12.60 -10.20
N ALA A 180 -0.84 -12.40 -9.15
CA ALA A 180 0.05 -13.35 -8.51
C ALA A 180 0.32 -12.88 -7.08
N ASN A 181 0.85 -13.77 -6.23
CA ASN A 181 1.28 -13.42 -4.89
C ASN A 181 2.41 -12.37 -4.92
N ALA A 182 2.44 -11.51 -3.91
CA ALA A 182 3.52 -10.55 -3.70
C ALA A 182 4.14 -10.74 -2.32
N SER A 183 5.38 -10.29 -2.16
CA SER A 183 6.04 -10.27 -0.86
C SER A 183 6.77 -8.95 -0.65
N PHE A 184 6.93 -8.55 0.61
CA PHE A 184 7.70 -7.39 1.01
C PHE A 184 8.74 -7.80 2.06
N ASN A 185 9.99 -7.42 1.85
CA ASN A 185 11.07 -7.68 2.79
C ASN A 185 10.99 -6.75 4.01
N SER A 186 11.74 -7.10 5.05
CA SER A 186 11.82 -6.29 6.27
C SER A 186 12.19 -4.84 5.95
N GLY A 187 11.50 -3.89 6.60
CA GLY A 187 11.69 -2.46 6.37
C GLY A 187 11.02 -1.90 5.10
N LYS A 188 10.32 -2.72 4.32
CA LYS A 188 9.55 -2.29 3.15
C LYS A 188 8.06 -2.18 3.45
N THR A 189 7.39 -1.28 2.75
CA THR A 189 5.99 -0.94 3.02
C THR A 189 5.14 -0.92 1.76
N LEU A 190 3.93 -1.47 1.85
CA LEU A 190 2.84 -1.18 0.93
C LEU A 190 1.87 -0.18 1.56
N THR A 191 1.70 0.98 0.92
CA THR A 191 0.70 1.98 1.31
C THR A 191 -0.44 2.00 0.31
N VAL A 192 -1.69 1.91 0.78
CA VAL A 192 -2.88 1.83 -0.08
C VAL A 192 -3.77 3.06 0.13
N ASN A 193 -3.55 4.12 -0.65
CA ASN A 193 -4.41 5.30 -0.65
C ASN A 193 -5.62 5.12 -1.60
N GLY A 194 -5.44 4.35 -2.68
CA GLY A 194 -6.51 3.95 -3.60
C GLY A 194 -7.13 2.62 -3.19
N THR A 195 -7.27 1.71 -4.16
CA THR A 195 -7.78 0.34 -3.94
C THR A 195 -6.73 -0.70 -4.29
N LEU A 196 -6.48 -1.63 -3.37
CA LEU A 196 -5.80 -2.89 -3.65
C LEU A 196 -6.85 -4.00 -3.76
N ALA A 197 -7.01 -4.58 -4.94
CA ALA A 197 -7.82 -5.78 -5.14
C ALA A 197 -6.91 -7.01 -5.11
N THR A 198 -6.92 -7.79 -4.02
CA THR A 198 -6.03 -8.96 -3.91
C THR A 198 -6.48 -10.14 -4.75
N ALA A 199 -7.73 -10.14 -5.24
CA ALA A 199 -8.39 -11.32 -5.77
C ALA A 199 -8.16 -12.50 -4.79
N THR A 200 -7.75 -13.67 -5.28
CA THR A 200 -7.41 -14.84 -4.47
C THR A 200 -5.95 -14.89 -4.02
N HIS A 201 -5.15 -13.85 -4.29
CA HIS A 201 -3.72 -13.82 -4.00
C HIS A 201 -3.39 -13.27 -2.61
N SER A 202 -2.15 -13.49 -2.20
CA SER A 202 -1.64 -13.11 -0.88
C SER A 202 -0.48 -12.14 -0.98
N ILE A 203 -0.43 -11.19 -0.03
CA ILE A 203 0.76 -10.39 0.28
C ILE A 203 1.43 -11.00 1.51
N THR A 204 2.71 -11.29 1.40
CA THR A 204 3.50 -12.01 2.41
C THR A 204 4.81 -11.29 2.74
N GLY A 205 5.62 -11.87 3.63
CA GLY A 205 6.94 -11.37 3.97
C GLY A 205 6.97 -10.52 5.24
N ALA A 206 8.14 -9.96 5.55
CA ALA A 206 8.40 -9.23 6.79
C ALA A 206 8.13 -7.72 6.70
N GLY A 207 7.69 -7.24 5.54
CA GLY A 207 7.28 -5.86 5.35
C GLY A 207 5.98 -5.50 6.06
N SER A 208 5.59 -4.23 5.95
CA SER A 208 4.37 -3.71 6.56
C SER A 208 3.34 -3.26 5.51
N ILE A 209 2.08 -3.18 5.92
CA ILE A 209 0.98 -2.68 5.10
C ILE A 209 0.30 -1.55 5.86
N THR A 210 0.10 -0.41 5.21
CA THR A 210 -0.66 0.72 5.75
C THR A 210 -1.81 1.05 4.80
N VAL A 211 -3.01 1.18 5.35
CA VAL A 211 -4.22 1.57 4.64
C VAL A 211 -4.77 2.83 5.31
N PRO A 212 -4.45 4.02 4.77
CA PRO A 212 -4.95 5.28 5.32
C PRO A 212 -6.46 5.46 5.14
N SER A 213 -6.99 6.56 5.69
CA SER A 213 -8.38 6.97 5.49
C SER A 213 -8.72 7.04 3.99
N GLY A 214 -9.84 6.44 3.58
CA GLY A 214 -10.26 6.32 2.18
C GLY A 214 -9.62 5.18 1.40
N GLY A 215 -8.54 4.58 1.91
CA GLY A 215 -7.91 3.41 1.31
C GLY A 215 -8.77 2.15 1.42
N VAL A 216 -8.77 1.33 0.37
CA VAL A 216 -9.55 0.09 0.30
C VAL A 216 -8.66 -1.11 0.01
N VAL A 217 -8.84 -2.18 0.78
CA VAL A 217 -8.33 -3.51 0.41
C VAL A 217 -9.52 -4.42 0.14
N ALA A 218 -9.69 -4.84 -1.11
CA ALA A 218 -10.72 -5.75 -1.54
C ALA A 218 -10.16 -7.17 -1.70
N SER A 219 -10.65 -8.09 -0.89
CA SER A 219 -10.23 -9.48 -0.83
C SER A 219 -11.26 -10.41 -1.45
N GLY A 220 -10.84 -11.09 -2.52
CA GLY A 220 -11.52 -12.25 -3.08
C GLY A 220 -10.99 -13.58 -2.53
N ASN A 221 -10.16 -13.55 -1.48
CA ASN A 221 -9.47 -14.74 -0.98
C ASN A 221 -10.47 -15.71 -0.33
N LEU A 222 -10.38 -16.99 -0.70
CA LEU A 222 -11.33 -18.03 -0.32
C LEU A 222 -10.81 -18.90 0.85
N SER A 223 -9.85 -18.41 1.63
CA SER A 223 -9.38 -19.09 2.83
C SER A 223 -10.56 -19.50 3.71
N ALA A 224 -10.63 -20.80 4.02
CA ALA A 224 -11.69 -21.38 4.85
C ALA A 224 -11.55 -21.01 6.34
N THR A 225 -10.44 -20.39 6.73
CA THR A 225 -10.16 -19.98 8.11
C THR A 225 -10.25 -18.48 8.30
N ASP A 226 -9.74 -17.70 7.34
CA ASP A 226 -9.74 -16.25 7.41
C ASP A 226 -9.28 -15.63 6.09
N ALA A 227 -10.21 -15.01 5.34
CA ALA A 227 -9.93 -14.32 4.08
C ALA A 227 -9.02 -13.10 4.29
N PHE A 228 -9.10 -12.43 5.46
CA PHE A 228 -8.20 -11.32 5.77
C PHE A 228 -6.76 -11.79 5.88
N ALA A 229 -6.49 -12.77 6.76
CA ALA A 229 -5.15 -13.33 6.90
C ALA A 229 -4.69 -14.07 5.63
N GLY A 230 -5.62 -14.62 4.85
CA GLY A 230 -5.32 -15.20 3.54
C GLY A 230 -4.83 -14.16 2.54
N SER A 231 -5.41 -12.95 2.53
CA SER A 231 -4.97 -11.85 1.66
C SER A 231 -3.73 -11.14 2.18
N LEU A 232 -3.68 -10.85 3.48
CA LEU A 232 -2.67 -10.03 4.13
C LEU A 232 -1.93 -10.88 5.18
N ALA A 233 -0.93 -11.61 4.71
CA ALA A 233 -0.13 -12.58 5.48
C ALA A 233 1.30 -12.06 5.73
N VAL A 234 1.46 -10.74 5.86
CA VAL A 234 2.74 -10.16 6.27
C VAL A 234 2.97 -10.38 7.77
N THR A 235 4.23 -10.51 8.18
CA THR A 235 4.61 -10.61 9.59
C THR A 235 4.95 -9.26 10.21
N GLY A 236 5.14 -8.22 9.39
CA GLY A 236 5.19 -6.84 9.86
C GLY A 236 3.81 -6.28 10.18
N ALA A 237 3.75 -5.00 10.54
CA ALA A 237 2.50 -4.35 10.94
C ALA A 237 1.49 -4.28 9.78
N ILE A 238 0.23 -4.60 10.07
CA ILE A 238 -0.92 -4.32 9.20
C ILE A 238 -1.74 -3.22 9.87
N ASN A 239 -1.67 -2.00 9.33
CA ASN A 239 -2.25 -0.81 9.92
C ASN A 239 -3.40 -0.26 9.06
N PHE A 240 -4.64 -0.64 9.40
CA PHE A 240 -5.85 -0.03 8.86
C PHE A 240 -6.21 1.18 9.74
N GLN A 241 -6.10 2.38 9.17
CA GLN A 241 -6.39 3.62 9.89
C GLN A 241 -7.90 3.90 9.93
N THR A 242 -8.33 4.80 10.80
CA THR A 242 -9.72 5.27 10.82
C THR A 242 -10.11 5.85 9.44
N GLY A 243 -11.25 5.41 8.92
CA GLY A 243 -11.74 5.73 7.58
C GLY A 243 -11.31 4.75 6.49
N SER A 244 -10.46 3.76 6.77
CA SER A 244 -10.10 2.71 5.81
C SER A 244 -11.16 1.61 5.70
N THR A 245 -11.17 0.88 4.58
CA THR A 245 -12.14 -0.18 4.31
C THR A 245 -11.46 -1.49 3.97
N PHE A 246 -11.88 -2.56 4.63
CA PHE A 246 -11.65 -3.92 4.15
C PHE A 246 -12.93 -4.45 3.49
N GLU A 247 -12.82 -4.88 2.24
CA GLU A 247 -13.93 -5.41 1.46
C GLU A 247 -13.76 -6.92 1.23
N LEU A 248 -14.82 -7.68 1.48
CA LEU A 248 -14.94 -9.09 1.11
C LEU A 248 -15.78 -9.19 -0.16
N ASN A 249 -15.14 -9.55 -1.28
CA ASN A 249 -15.75 -9.58 -2.61
C ASN A 249 -15.50 -10.90 -3.37
N GLY A 250 -15.26 -11.99 -2.65
CA GLY A 250 -15.09 -13.32 -3.24
C GLY A 250 -16.32 -13.80 -4.01
N THR A 251 -16.10 -14.70 -4.96
CA THR A 251 -17.17 -15.32 -5.78
C THR A 251 -17.80 -16.56 -5.12
N ALA A 252 -17.26 -16.98 -3.98
CA ALA A 252 -17.75 -18.08 -3.17
C ALA A 252 -17.74 -17.64 -1.69
N LYS A 253 -18.40 -18.41 -0.82
CA LYS A 253 -18.50 -18.09 0.62
C LYS A 253 -17.12 -17.84 1.22
N GLN A 254 -16.97 -16.69 1.89
CA GLN A 254 -15.73 -16.31 2.57
C GLN A 254 -15.85 -16.47 4.09
N TYR A 255 -14.70 -16.55 4.76
CA TYR A 255 -14.61 -16.73 6.20
C TYR A 255 -13.79 -15.61 6.81
N LEU A 256 -14.15 -15.18 8.02
CA LEU A 256 -13.49 -14.05 8.67
C LEU A 256 -13.19 -14.36 10.13
N GLY A 257 -11.90 -14.38 10.49
CA GLY A 257 -11.48 -14.57 11.88
C GLY A 257 -11.74 -13.32 12.73
N ALA A 258 -11.64 -13.45 14.06
CA ALA A 258 -11.85 -12.34 14.99
C ALA A 258 -10.92 -11.14 14.68
N ARG A 259 -11.47 -9.91 14.65
CA ARG A 259 -10.72 -8.64 14.49
C ARG A 259 -11.61 -7.40 14.60
N THR A 260 -10.97 -6.24 14.57
CA THR A 260 -11.59 -4.92 14.45
C THR A 260 -11.37 -4.34 13.06
N PHE A 261 -12.41 -3.72 12.50
CA PHE A 261 -12.36 -2.96 11.27
C PHE A 261 -12.73 -1.51 11.53
N SER A 262 -12.06 -0.60 10.82
CA SER A 262 -12.60 0.75 10.67
C SER A 262 -13.92 0.66 9.90
N ASN A 263 -13.87 0.34 8.60
CA ASN A 263 -15.06 -0.02 7.82
C ASN A 263 -14.93 -1.46 7.31
N LEU A 264 -16.05 -2.18 7.31
CA LEU A 264 -16.15 -3.51 6.72
C LEU A 264 -17.22 -3.48 5.63
N LYS A 265 -16.83 -3.87 4.41
CA LYS A 265 -17.75 -4.00 3.28
C LYS A 265 -17.86 -5.46 2.86
N ILE A 266 -19.08 -5.94 2.73
CA ILE A 266 -19.37 -7.28 2.22
C ILE A 266 -20.10 -7.12 0.89
N SER A 267 -19.35 -7.29 -0.19
CA SER A 267 -19.89 -7.35 -1.56
C SER A 267 -20.09 -8.79 -2.03
N ASN A 268 -19.58 -9.77 -1.28
CA ASN A 268 -19.69 -11.19 -1.57
C ASN A 268 -21.16 -11.65 -1.50
N THR A 269 -21.73 -12.00 -2.65
CA THR A 269 -23.12 -12.47 -2.78
C THR A 269 -23.33 -13.91 -2.33
N SER A 270 -22.26 -14.68 -2.11
CA SER A 270 -22.31 -16.00 -1.46
C SER A 270 -22.22 -15.92 0.07
N GLY A 271 -22.11 -14.70 0.61
CA GLY A 271 -22.10 -14.40 2.03
C GLY A 271 -20.75 -14.65 2.71
N VAL A 272 -20.67 -14.18 3.94
CA VAL A 272 -19.48 -14.28 4.79
C VAL A 272 -19.83 -14.97 6.10
N LYS A 273 -19.04 -15.97 6.49
CA LYS A 273 -19.13 -16.61 7.80
C LYS A 273 -18.10 -16.04 8.75
N ALA A 274 -18.53 -15.52 9.89
CA ALA A 274 -17.61 -15.17 10.96
C ALA A 274 -17.15 -16.43 11.69
N LEU A 275 -15.86 -16.52 11.94
CA LEU A 275 -15.20 -17.55 12.75
C LEU A 275 -14.65 -16.97 14.06
N GLY A 276 -15.09 -15.76 14.43
CA GLY A 276 -14.71 -15.09 15.65
C GLY A 276 -15.53 -13.81 15.89
N ASN A 277 -15.32 -13.19 17.05
CA ASN A 277 -15.95 -11.89 17.36
C ASN A 277 -15.38 -10.80 16.45
N LEU A 278 -16.27 -9.97 15.91
CA LEU A 278 -15.90 -8.87 15.03
C LEU A 278 -16.26 -7.54 15.69
N THR A 279 -15.47 -6.50 15.42
CA THR A 279 -15.81 -5.13 15.74
C THR A 279 -15.77 -4.29 14.47
N VAL A 280 -16.76 -3.42 14.27
CA VAL A 280 -16.78 -2.43 13.19
C VAL A 280 -17.03 -1.07 13.80
N ASP A 281 -16.03 -0.19 13.73
CA ASP A 281 -16.08 1.13 14.39
C ASP A 281 -16.78 2.20 13.55
N GLY A 282 -16.75 2.05 12.22
CA GLY A 282 -17.36 2.92 11.23
C GLY A 282 -18.51 2.23 10.48
N GLU A 283 -18.42 2.17 9.17
CA GLU A 283 -19.49 1.63 8.32
C GLU A 283 -19.38 0.11 8.15
N LEU A 284 -20.51 -0.58 8.35
CA LEU A 284 -20.75 -1.94 7.88
C LEU A 284 -21.64 -1.89 6.64
N SER A 285 -21.08 -2.15 5.46
CA SER A 285 -21.82 -2.20 4.20
C SER A 285 -22.14 -3.64 3.81
N LEU A 286 -23.42 -3.96 3.58
CA LEU A 286 -23.89 -5.33 3.32
C LEU A 286 -24.59 -5.45 1.96
N ALA A 287 -24.07 -6.32 1.10
CA ALA A 287 -24.76 -6.78 -0.11
C ALA A 287 -25.97 -7.66 0.24
N ALA A 288 -26.74 -8.06 -0.78
CA ALA A 288 -27.87 -8.97 -0.61
C ALA A 288 -27.47 -10.26 0.14
N ASN A 289 -28.42 -10.79 0.91
CA ASN A 289 -28.24 -12.06 1.62
C ASN A 289 -28.00 -13.21 0.62
N PRO A 290 -27.13 -14.18 0.94
CA PRO A 290 -26.82 -15.27 0.02
C PRO A 290 -27.95 -16.29 -0.14
N ASN A 291 -28.83 -16.39 0.87
CA ASN A 291 -29.98 -17.28 0.90
C ASN A 291 -30.99 -16.81 1.96
N ASP A 292 -32.09 -17.55 2.11
CA ASP A 292 -33.18 -17.21 3.04
C ASP A 292 -32.79 -17.30 4.52
N THR A 293 -31.77 -18.09 4.87
CA THR A 293 -31.40 -18.40 6.26
C THR A 293 -30.21 -17.57 6.74
N ASP A 294 -29.18 -17.43 5.91
CA ASP A 294 -27.95 -16.74 6.26
C ASP A 294 -28.05 -15.25 5.93
N GLY A 295 -27.51 -14.40 6.81
CA GLY A 295 -27.24 -13.01 6.48
C GLY A 295 -26.08 -12.88 5.49
N SER A 296 -25.93 -11.69 4.90
CA SER A 296 -24.70 -11.29 4.18
C SER A 296 -23.47 -11.49 5.08
N LEU A 297 -23.62 -11.20 6.38
CA LEU A 297 -22.69 -11.61 7.43
C LEU A 297 -23.37 -12.57 8.39
N ASP A 298 -22.88 -13.81 8.47
CA ASP A 298 -23.38 -14.80 9.41
C ASP A 298 -22.44 -14.98 10.61
N MET A 299 -22.90 -14.56 11.78
CA MET A 299 -22.20 -14.66 13.06
C MET A 299 -22.57 -15.92 13.85
N VAL A 300 -23.51 -16.74 13.38
CA VAL A 300 -24.04 -17.89 14.13
C VAL A 300 -22.99 -19.00 14.20
N ILE A 301 -22.76 -19.60 15.37
CA ILE A 301 -21.90 -20.80 15.48
C ILE A 301 -22.78 -22.03 15.26
N ASN A 302 -23.87 -22.11 16.01
CA ASN A 302 -24.87 -23.17 15.91
C ASN A 302 -26.22 -22.67 16.42
N TYR A 303 -27.30 -23.02 15.74
CA TYR A 303 -28.66 -22.70 16.19
C TYR A 303 -29.09 -23.54 17.40
N GLY A 304 -28.63 -24.79 17.52
CA GLY A 304 -28.98 -25.65 18.66
C GLY A 304 -30.48 -25.70 18.93
N SER A 305 -30.88 -25.46 20.19
CA SER A 305 -32.29 -25.35 20.63
C SER A 305 -32.80 -23.90 20.69
N TYR A 306 -32.10 -22.95 20.08
CA TYR A 306 -32.52 -21.55 20.09
C TYR A 306 -33.93 -21.40 19.51
N ALA A 307 -34.82 -20.74 20.25
CA ALA A 307 -36.22 -20.49 19.88
C ALA A 307 -37.10 -21.74 19.64
N THR A 308 -36.69 -22.91 20.18
CA THR A 308 -37.47 -24.15 20.05
C THR A 308 -38.36 -24.46 21.26
N ASN A 309 -38.27 -23.69 22.34
CA ASN A 309 -39.10 -23.87 23.55
C ASN A 309 -40.30 -22.92 23.53
N LYS A 310 -41.47 -23.42 23.96
CA LYS A 310 -42.67 -22.60 24.04
C LYS A 310 -42.61 -21.63 25.21
N TYR A 311 -43.24 -20.47 25.06
CA TYR A 311 -43.40 -19.52 26.15
C TYR A 311 -44.14 -20.17 27.33
N GLY A 312 -43.60 -20.00 28.54
CA GLY A 312 -44.14 -20.59 29.76
C GLY A 312 -43.75 -22.05 29.99
N ASP A 313 -43.09 -22.72 29.03
CA ASP A 313 -42.59 -24.07 29.20
C ASP A 313 -41.24 -24.06 29.94
N ASN A 314 -41.27 -24.49 31.20
CA ASN A 314 -40.10 -24.62 32.07
C ASN A 314 -39.46 -26.02 32.06
N THR A 315 -39.93 -26.94 31.20
CA THR A 315 -39.47 -28.36 31.19
C THR A 315 -37.96 -28.48 30.97
N ASN A 316 -37.39 -27.58 30.17
CA ASN A 316 -35.95 -27.54 29.88
C ASN A 316 -35.21 -26.40 30.61
N GLY A 317 -35.81 -25.84 31.67
CA GLY A 317 -35.29 -24.72 32.47
C GLY A 317 -36.16 -23.47 32.40
N ASP A 318 -35.89 -22.49 33.28
CA ASP A 318 -36.69 -21.25 33.40
C ASP A 318 -36.72 -20.48 32.07
N PHE A 319 -37.90 -20.29 31.49
CA PHE A 319 -38.08 -19.59 30.21
C PHE A 319 -37.63 -18.12 30.25
N ARG A 320 -37.42 -17.54 31.44
CA ARG A 320 -36.92 -16.17 31.64
C ARG A 320 -35.40 -16.11 31.72
N ASN A 321 -34.73 -17.25 31.85
CA ASN A 321 -33.29 -17.29 31.93
C ASN A 321 -32.66 -17.08 30.55
N SER A 322 -32.07 -15.91 30.34
CA SER A 322 -31.42 -15.51 29.08
C SER A 322 -30.05 -16.17 28.85
N THR A 323 -29.58 -17.02 29.77
CA THR A 323 -28.33 -17.77 29.58
C THR A 323 -28.57 -19.17 29.02
N LEU A 324 -29.80 -19.67 29.05
CA LEU A 324 -30.13 -21.01 28.58
C LEU A 324 -30.07 -21.08 27.03
N PRO A 325 -29.65 -22.21 26.44
CA PRO A 325 -29.43 -22.32 24.99
C PRO A 325 -30.63 -21.93 24.13
N PHE A 326 -31.85 -22.21 24.59
CA PHE A 326 -33.07 -21.86 23.86
C PHE A 326 -33.39 -20.36 23.84
N ASN A 327 -32.78 -19.59 24.75
CA ASN A 327 -32.90 -18.14 24.86
C ASN A 327 -31.58 -17.40 24.57
N ASN A 328 -30.52 -18.13 24.21
CA ASN A 328 -29.17 -17.61 24.06
C ASN A 328 -28.50 -18.25 22.85
N LEU A 329 -28.74 -17.68 21.66
CA LEU A 329 -28.18 -18.19 20.41
C LEU A 329 -26.66 -18.36 20.51
N ASN A 330 -26.16 -19.55 20.20
CA ASN A 330 -24.72 -19.81 20.15
C ASN A 330 -24.14 -19.14 18.88
N SER A 331 -23.52 -17.99 19.07
CA SER A 331 -23.09 -17.08 18.02
C SER A 331 -21.92 -16.23 18.52
N TYR A 332 -21.00 -15.93 17.61
CA TYR A 332 -20.06 -14.83 17.79
C TYR A 332 -20.79 -13.50 17.87
N VAL A 333 -20.11 -12.48 18.38
CA VAL A 333 -20.71 -11.16 18.54
C VAL A 333 -20.07 -10.21 17.54
N LEU A 334 -20.91 -9.54 16.76
CA LEU A 334 -20.56 -8.34 16.03
C LEU A 334 -20.77 -7.14 16.95
N THR A 335 -19.69 -6.47 17.33
CA THR A 335 -19.74 -5.22 18.09
C THR A 335 -19.71 -4.04 17.13
N MET A 336 -20.74 -3.21 17.17
CA MET A 336 -20.81 -1.97 16.42
C MET A 336 -20.29 -0.84 17.31
N GLY A 337 -19.34 -0.05 16.79
CA GLY A 337 -18.81 1.14 17.47
C GLY A 337 -19.88 2.18 17.77
N ALA A 338 -19.56 3.14 18.64
CA ALA A 338 -20.53 4.12 19.14
C ALA A 338 -21.22 4.89 17.99
N THR A 339 -20.47 5.27 16.96
CA THR A 339 -20.95 5.99 15.77
C THR A 339 -21.15 5.10 14.55
N ALA A 340 -20.93 3.80 14.68
CA ALA A 340 -20.95 2.87 13.56
C ALA A 340 -22.34 2.77 12.93
N THR A 341 -22.40 2.59 11.60
CA THR A 341 -23.66 2.48 10.85
C THR A 341 -23.68 1.18 10.05
N THR A 342 -24.89 0.75 9.68
CA THR A 342 -25.09 -0.35 8.74
C THR A 342 -25.79 0.20 7.52
N VAL A 343 -25.23 -0.07 6.35
CA VAL A 343 -25.78 0.34 5.05
C VAL A 343 -25.93 -0.88 4.14
N GLY A 344 -26.64 -0.69 3.02
CA GLY A 344 -26.97 -1.77 2.11
C GLY A 344 -28.23 -2.53 2.51
N VAL A 345 -28.53 -3.56 1.73
CA VAL A 345 -29.80 -4.30 1.81
C VAL A 345 -29.69 -5.57 2.67
N GLY A 346 -28.49 -6.11 2.84
CA GLY A 346 -28.26 -7.36 3.55
C GLY A 346 -28.48 -7.29 5.05
N ASP A 347 -28.48 -8.47 5.64
CA ASP A 347 -28.61 -8.68 7.08
C ASP A 347 -27.34 -9.26 7.69
N VAL A 348 -27.20 -9.03 8.99
CA VAL A 348 -26.38 -9.83 9.89
C VAL A 348 -27.29 -10.86 10.56
N THR A 349 -26.92 -12.14 10.51
CA THR A 349 -27.52 -13.18 11.36
C THR A 349 -26.62 -13.45 12.56
N GLY A 350 -27.22 -13.62 13.75
CA GLY A 350 -26.51 -13.81 15.01
C GLY A 350 -26.61 -12.61 15.95
N LYS A 351 -25.60 -12.43 16.82
CA LYS A 351 -25.59 -11.38 17.85
C LYS A 351 -24.94 -10.10 17.35
N ILE A 352 -25.68 -8.99 17.37
CA ILE A 352 -25.21 -7.64 17.09
C ILE A 352 -25.29 -6.81 18.36
N ARG A 353 -24.17 -6.29 18.84
CA ARG A 353 -24.05 -5.59 20.11
C ARG A 353 -23.61 -4.15 19.91
N ARG A 354 -24.14 -3.26 20.75
CA ARG A 354 -23.71 -1.86 20.85
C ARG A 354 -23.72 -1.38 22.30
N GLY A 355 -22.78 -0.50 22.63
CA GLY A 355 -22.72 0.24 23.89
C GLY A 355 -21.53 1.22 23.90
N PRO A 356 -21.56 2.29 24.71
CA PRO A 356 -22.71 2.79 25.47
C PRO A 356 -23.82 3.36 24.57
N ILE A 357 -25.04 3.46 25.11
CA ILE A 357 -26.20 4.01 24.39
C ILE A 357 -26.39 5.47 24.79
N ALA A 358 -26.40 6.37 23.81
CA ALA A 358 -26.68 7.79 24.00
C ALA A 358 -28.19 8.07 23.88
N ASP A 359 -28.62 9.14 24.56
CA ASP A 359 -30.01 9.58 24.53
C ASP A 359 -30.41 10.04 23.13
N ASN A 360 -31.63 9.71 22.74
CA ASN A 360 -32.26 10.14 21.50
C ASN A 360 -31.44 9.85 20.22
N THR A 361 -30.51 8.89 20.27
CA THR A 361 -29.66 8.51 19.14
C THR A 361 -30.20 7.24 18.49
N THR A 362 -30.39 7.28 17.17
CA THR A 362 -30.82 6.11 16.39
C THR A 362 -29.61 5.28 16.00
N TYR A 363 -29.68 3.99 16.30
CA TYR A 363 -28.62 3.02 16.02
C TYR A 363 -29.13 1.92 15.09
N THR A 364 -28.31 1.51 14.12
CA THR A 364 -28.58 0.31 13.30
C THR A 364 -28.01 -0.94 13.95
N PHE A 365 -28.70 -2.07 13.75
CA PHE A 365 -28.30 -3.39 14.23
C PHE A 365 -28.38 -4.42 13.11
N GLY A 366 -27.29 -4.56 12.35
CA GLY A 366 -27.13 -5.62 11.37
C GLY A 366 -27.98 -5.50 10.10
N ASN A 367 -28.80 -4.46 9.96
CA ASN A 367 -29.45 -4.05 8.71
C ASN A 367 -29.75 -2.55 8.81
N ALA A 368 -29.75 -1.83 7.69
CA ALA A 368 -30.03 -0.39 7.66
C ALA A 368 -31.42 -0.02 8.22
N ASN A 369 -32.39 -0.92 8.09
CA ASN A 369 -33.78 -0.77 8.55
C ASN A 369 -34.06 -1.41 9.91
N THR A 370 -33.10 -2.10 10.52
CA THR A 370 -33.20 -2.58 11.90
C THR A 370 -32.62 -1.52 12.83
N GLN A 371 -33.48 -0.68 13.39
CA GLN A 371 -33.09 0.53 14.12
C GLN A 371 -33.69 0.55 15.52
N LEU A 372 -32.86 0.91 16.51
CA LEU A 372 -33.31 1.19 17.86
C LEU A 372 -32.88 2.59 18.28
N ARG A 373 -33.79 3.31 18.92
CA ARG A 373 -33.51 4.60 19.56
C ARG A 373 -34.03 4.57 20.98
N PHE A 374 -33.19 4.89 21.95
CA PHE A 374 -33.59 5.01 23.35
C PHE A 374 -33.83 6.47 23.72
N THR A 375 -34.78 6.71 24.61
CA THR A 375 -35.11 8.05 25.12
C THR A 375 -35.20 7.99 26.64
N SER A 376 -34.39 8.83 27.29
CA SER A 376 -34.45 9.03 28.74
C SER A 376 -35.75 9.76 29.11
N VAL A 377 -36.43 9.27 30.14
CA VAL A 377 -37.64 9.91 30.68
C VAL A 377 -37.33 10.43 32.06
N SER A 378 -37.37 11.75 32.22
CA SER A 378 -37.07 12.43 33.49
C SER A 378 -35.71 12.05 34.07
N GLY A 379 -34.69 11.93 33.22
CA GLY A 379 -33.32 11.56 33.62
C GLY A 379 -33.14 10.07 33.92
N SER A 380 -34.05 9.21 33.47
CA SER A 380 -33.91 7.76 33.60
C SER A 380 -32.61 7.25 32.98
N ALA A 381 -31.95 6.29 33.64
CA ALA A 381 -30.71 5.73 33.14
C ALA A 381 -30.98 4.95 31.86
N LEU A 382 -30.15 5.17 30.84
CA LEU A 382 -30.18 4.39 29.60
C LEU A 382 -29.47 3.04 29.79
N PRO A 383 -29.78 2.03 28.96
CA PRO A 383 -29.01 0.79 28.92
C PRO A 383 -27.54 1.07 28.63
N THR A 384 -26.64 0.38 29.33
CA THR A 384 -25.19 0.47 29.05
C THR A 384 -24.80 -0.36 27.83
N GLN A 385 -25.63 -1.35 27.47
CA GLN A 385 -25.44 -2.20 26.32
C GLN A 385 -26.78 -2.73 25.81
N ILE A 386 -26.87 -2.84 24.48
CA ILE A 386 -27.94 -3.55 23.78
C ILE A 386 -27.32 -4.61 22.89
N THR A 387 -27.89 -5.82 22.93
CA THR A 387 -27.62 -6.86 21.95
C THR A 387 -28.93 -7.19 21.24
N VAL A 388 -28.95 -7.04 19.92
CA VAL A 388 -30.00 -7.58 19.06
C VAL A 388 -29.51 -8.90 18.50
N VAL A 389 -30.28 -9.96 18.72
CA VAL A 389 -30.10 -11.25 18.05
C VAL A 389 -31.05 -11.30 16.88
N ALA A 390 -30.53 -11.49 15.67
CA ALA A 390 -31.33 -11.56 14.45
C ALA A 390 -31.16 -12.92 13.79
N THR A 391 -32.26 -13.58 13.44
CA THR A 391 -32.27 -14.84 12.68
C THR A 391 -33.31 -14.78 11.57
N ARG A 392 -33.08 -15.54 10.49
CA ARG A 392 -33.89 -15.51 9.28
C ARG A 392 -34.22 -16.93 8.79
N GLY A 393 -35.12 -17.03 7.82
CA GLY A 393 -35.47 -18.27 7.14
C GLY A 393 -36.00 -19.33 8.12
N ASN A 394 -35.43 -20.53 8.07
CA ASN A 394 -35.88 -21.65 8.91
C ASN A 394 -35.67 -21.41 10.41
N HIS A 395 -34.80 -20.48 10.78
CA HIS A 395 -34.56 -20.08 12.17
C HIS A 395 -35.18 -18.71 12.50
N GLY A 396 -35.95 -18.15 11.57
CA GLY A 396 -36.62 -16.85 11.72
C GLY A 396 -38.03 -16.94 12.31
N THR A 397 -38.45 -18.09 12.85
CA THR A 397 -39.78 -18.29 13.45
C THR A 397 -39.67 -18.95 14.82
N HIS A 398 -40.27 -18.34 15.84
CA HIS A 398 -40.38 -18.95 17.17
C HIS A 398 -41.44 -20.05 17.17
N ILE A 399 -41.26 -21.10 17.98
CA ILE A 399 -42.22 -22.21 18.07
C ILE A 399 -43.62 -21.76 18.51
N ASP A 400 -43.72 -20.70 19.33
CA ASP A 400 -45.01 -20.11 19.75
C ASP A 400 -45.78 -19.44 18.62
N ASN A 401 -45.10 -19.18 17.50
CA ASN A 401 -45.70 -18.61 16.30
C ASN A 401 -46.10 -19.68 15.28
N THR A 402 -46.08 -20.97 15.63
CA THR A 402 -46.57 -22.05 14.77
C THR A 402 -48.10 -22.13 14.74
N GLY A 403 -48.67 -22.54 13.60
CA GLY A 403 -50.11 -22.59 13.34
C GLY A 403 -50.67 -21.37 12.60
N GLY A 404 -51.88 -21.48 12.06
CA GLY A 404 -52.60 -20.36 11.46
C GLY A 404 -53.55 -19.70 12.47
N VAL A 405 -53.81 -18.40 12.33
CA VAL A 405 -54.87 -17.70 13.08
C VAL A 405 -56.09 -17.62 12.18
N LEU A 406 -57.23 -18.09 12.68
CA LEU A 406 -58.52 -17.83 12.02
C LEU A 406 -58.87 -16.35 12.17
N ILE A 407 -58.89 -15.63 11.05
CA ILE A 407 -59.35 -14.25 10.95
C ILE A 407 -60.46 -14.23 9.90
N ASN A 408 -61.69 -13.89 10.32
CA ASN A 408 -62.85 -13.79 9.42
C ASN A 408 -63.08 -15.01 8.51
N GLY A 409 -62.89 -16.22 9.03
CA GLY A 409 -63.07 -17.47 8.26
C GLY A 409 -61.88 -17.87 7.39
N TYR A 410 -60.80 -17.08 7.35
CA TYR A 410 -59.54 -17.41 6.69
C TYR A 410 -58.47 -17.77 7.73
N THR A 411 -57.78 -18.89 7.51
CA THR A 411 -56.59 -19.24 8.28
C THR A 411 -55.41 -18.42 7.78
N ALA A 412 -55.14 -17.28 8.44
CA ALA A 412 -53.96 -16.48 8.17
C ALA A 412 -52.71 -17.18 8.70
N ASN A 413 -51.69 -17.32 7.86
CA ASN A 413 -50.39 -17.86 8.30
C ASN A 413 -49.73 -16.88 9.28
N ARG A 414 -49.42 -17.33 10.49
CA ARG A 414 -48.74 -16.51 11.52
C ARG A 414 -47.30 -16.12 11.18
N ASN A 415 -46.73 -16.69 10.10
CA ASN A 415 -45.30 -16.67 9.78
C ASN A 415 -44.99 -16.35 8.31
N THR A 416 -45.73 -15.45 7.66
CA THR A 416 -45.35 -15.03 6.29
C THR A 416 -43.97 -14.38 6.26
N LEU A 417 -43.58 -13.68 7.34
CA LEU A 417 -42.24 -13.15 7.53
C LEU A 417 -41.39 -14.11 8.37
N LYS A 418 -40.40 -14.75 7.75
CA LYS A 418 -39.44 -15.64 8.41
C LYS A 418 -38.25 -14.88 8.99
N ARG A 419 -38.53 -13.94 9.90
CA ARG A 419 -37.51 -13.16 10.62
C ARG A 419 -37.84 -13.12 12.10
N MET A 420 -36.84 -13.35 12.95
CA MET A 420 -36.98 -13.29 14.40
C MET A 420 -35.90 -12.40 14.99
N TYR A 421 -36.32 -11.58 15.96
CA TYR A 421 -35.47 -10.66 16.68
C TYR A 421 -35.63 -10.86 18.18
N GLN A 422 -34.51 -10.99 18.89
CA GLN A 422 -34.46 -10.94 20.36
C GLN A 422 -33.65 -9.72 20.77
N VAL A 423 -34.19 -8.92 21.69
CA VAL A 423 -33.49 -7.72 22.21
C VAL A 423 -33.10 -7.97 23.66
N LEU A 424 -31.81 -7.96 23.93
CA LEU A 424 -31.21 -8.15 25.24
C LEU A 424 -30.61 -6.82 25.69
N ARG A 425 -31.01 -6.35 26.89
CA ARG A 425 -30.50 -5.11 27.48
C ARG A 425 -29.68 -5.40 28.73
N VAL A 426 -28.65 -4.59 28.95
CA VAL A 426 -27.90 -4.54 30.22
C VAL A 426 -28.09 -3.15 30.83
N GLY A 427 -28.51 -3.12 32.10
CA GLY A 427 -28.79 -1.88 32.82
C GLY A 427 -30.01 -1.11 32.29
N GLY A 428 -30.04 0.18 32.64
CA GLY A 428 -31.13 1.10 32.34
C GLY A 428 -32.34 0.96 33.28
N SER A 429 -33.02 2.08 33.51
CA SER A 429 -34.20 2.16 34.36
C SER A 429 -35.46 1.64 33.63
N ASN A 430 -36.45 1.18 34.38
CA ASN A 430 -37.73 0.69 33.82
C ASN A 430 -38.57 1.79 33.15
N THR A 431 -38.29 3.06 33.45
CA THR A 431 -38.97 4.23 32.87
C THR A 431 -38.44 4.62 31.50
N THR A 432 -37.26 4.13 31.11
CA THR A 432 -36.64 4.43 29.81
C THR A 432 -37.51 3.90 28.67
N ARG A 433 -37.67 4.69 27.62
CA ARG A 433 -38.46 4.34 26.42
C ARG A 433 -37.55 4.00 25.26
N PHE A 434 -38.07 3.23 24.32
CA PHE A 434 -37.39 2.98 23.05
C PHE A 434 -38.36 2.99 21.88
N THR A 435 -37.88 3.45 20.74
CA THR A 435 -38.51 3.23 19.43
C THR A 435 -37.77 2.08 18.75
N LEU A 436 -38.53 1.18 18.15
CA LEU A 436 -38.00 0.05 17.42
C LEU A 436 -38.53 0.03 15.99
N ARG A 437 -37.62 -0.15 15.03
CA ARG A 437 -37.92 -0.46 13.64
C ARG A 437 -37.18 -1.74 13.28
N MET A 438 -37.86 -2.68 12.65
CA MET A 438 -37.27 -3.95 12.22
C MET A 438 -37.36 -4.08 10.70
N ALA A 439 -36.31 -4.61 10.08
CA ALA A 439 -36.34 -4.98 8.68
C ALA A 439 -37.36 -6.12 8.45
N TYR A 440 -38.20 -5.96 7.43
CA TYR A 440 -39.28 -6.91 7.11
C TYR A 440 -39.30 -7.35 5.64
N GLN A 441 -38.41 -6.81 4.81
CA GLN A 441 -38.21 -7.19 3.41
C GLN A 441 -36.74 -7.57 3.21
N ASP A 442 -36.49 -8.38 2.19
CA ASP A 442 -35.15 -8.74 1.72
C ASP A 442 -34.66 -7.76 0.64
#